data_AF-A0A2H9NV99-F1
#
_entry.id   AF-A0A2H9NV99-F1
#
_cell.length_a   1.000
_cell.length_b   1.000
_cell.length_c   1.000
_cell.angle_alpha   90.00
_cell.angle_beta   90.00
_cell.angle_gamma   90.00
#
_symmetry.space_group_name_H-M   'P 1'
#
loop_
_entity.id
_entity.type
_entity.pdbx_description
1 polymer ?
#
loop_
_entity_poly.entity_id
_entity_poly.type
_entity_poly.pdbx_seq_one_letter_code
_entity_poly.pdbx_strand_id
1 'polypeptide(L)'
;MNKEGIHNKTSSLNKNSHKCRKIIRNTRGIELSVNFIVATIIGMVLFIFGVILFKNMINVGTSSTEYLDQQSQRDIQEMLMRGDRVALPLRTVTISPGESHVFGLGLLNAYDSDKKFTIRIHQTSATDKLGNPIATVLLFEEDIQDAIKSKEQKIIPLIIKAPRGAKRGTYELEVRVYYCDNPVNPCIPLAPPNDEQMLYDQEKVLTVTVA
;
A
#
# COMPACT_ATOMS: atom_id res chain seq x y z
N MET A 1 -33.62 48.92 -93.87
CA MET A 1 -33.13 50.22 -94.42
C MET A 1 -31.90 50.63 -93.65
N ASN A 2 -30.80 50.88 -94.38
CA ASN A 2 -29.65 51.73 -94.05
C ASN A 2 -28.83 51.42 -92.78
N LYS A 3 -27.50 51.53 -92.76
CA LYS A 3 -26.44 51.75 -93.75
C LYS A 3 -25.12 51.66 -92.95
N GLU A 4 -24.04 51.30 -93.64
CA GLU A 4 -22.66 51.85 -93.55
C GLU A 4 -22.16 52.30 -92.15
N GLY A 5 -20.99 51.88 -91.66
CA GLY A 5 -19.79 51.64 -92.42
C GLY A 5 -18.56 51.40 -91.54
N ILE A 6 -17.51 51.05 -92.26
CA ILE A 6 -16.19 50.57 -91.88
C ILE A 6 -15.36 51.69 -91.24
N HIS A 7 -14.52 51.36 -90.25
CA HIS A 7 -13.17 51.94 -90.17
C HIS A 7 -12.19 51.03 -89.40
N ASN A 8 -11.23 50.51 -90.15
CA ASN A 8 -9.99 49.89 -89.68
C ASN A 8 -9.10 50.94 -88.97
N LYS A 9 -8.42 50.54 -87.88
CA LYS A 9 -7.04 50.98 -87.63
C LYS A 9 -6.26 49.97 -86.77
N THR A 10 -5.35 49.31 -87.44
CA THR A 10 -4.16 48.62 -86.90
C THR A 10 -3.30 49.55 -86.05
N SER A 11 -2.80 49.08 -84.90
CA SER A 11 -1.43 49.39 -84.43
C SER A 11 -1.13 48.79 -83.05
N SER A 12 -0.29 47.75 -83.06
CA SER A 12 0.99 47.66 -82.32
C SER A 12 1.04 47.57 -80.78
N LEU A 13 1.96 46.69 -80.35
CA LEU A 13 2.77 46.69 -79.12
C LEU A 13 2.14 46.00 -77.89
N ASN A 14 2.61 44.81 -77.51
CA ASN A 14 3.87 44.52 -76.79
C ASN A 14 3.81 44.93 -75.30
N LYS A 15 3.68 43.95 -74.40
CA LYS A 15 4.59 43.67 -73.27
C LYS A 15 3.93 42.77 -72.21
N ASN A 16 4.53 41.59 -72.04
CA ASN A 16 4.86 40.91 -70.78
C ASN A 16 4.08 41.31 -69.50
N SER A 17 3.46 40.32 -68.86
CA SER A 17 3.59 40.15 -67.40
C SER A 17 3.06 38.77 -66.97
N HIS A 18 3.98 37.80 -66.84
CA HIS A 18 3.76 36.63 -66.02
C HIS A 18 3.61 37.10 -64.57
N LYS A 19 2.35 37.28 -64.13
CA LYS A 19 2.00 37.62 -62.75
C LYS A 19 2.26 36.39 -61.88
N CYS A 20 3.50 36.26 -61.42
CA CYS A 20 3.92 35.26 -60.44
C CYS A 20 3.13 35.49 -59.14
N ARG A 21 2.15 34.61 -58.87
CA ARG A 21 1.34 34.63 -57.65
C ARG A 21 2.24 34.23 -56.48
N LYS A 22 2.73 35.22 -55.74
CA LYS A 22 3.42 35.03 -54.46
C LYS A 22 2.42 34.43 -53.47
N ILE A 23 2.49 33.11 -53.23
CA ILE A 23 1.75 32.45 -52.16
C ILE A 23 2.33 32.98 -50.85
N ILE A 24 1.60 33.86 -50.17
CA ILE A 24 1.98 34.36 -48.85
C ILE A 24 1.70 33.21 -47.86
N ARG A 25 2.74 32.44 -47.55
CA ARG A 25 2.73 31.38 -46.53
C ARG A 25 2.50 32.04 -45.17
N ASN A 26 1.29 31.92 -44.63
CA ASN A 26 0.94 32.44 -43.32
C ASN A 26 1.63 31.61 -42.23
N THR A 27 2.77 32.08 -41.72
CA THR A 27 3.59 31.39 -40.71
C THR A 27 2.99 31.45 -39.30
N ARG A 28 1.99 32.31 -39.07
CA ARG A 28 1.35 32.50 -37.75
C ARG A 28 0.62 31.25 -37.23
N GLY A 29 0.07 30.42 -38.14
CA GLY A 29 -0.58 29.17 -37.76
C GLY A 29 0.40 28.09 -37.29
N ILE A 30 1.63 28.10 -37.82
CA ILE A 30 2.67 27.13 -37.46
C ILE A 30 3.19 27.44 -36.05
N GLU A 31 3.39 28.71 -35.72
CA GLU A 31 3.88 29.14 -34.40
C GLU A 31 2.94 28.71 -33.26
N LEU A 32 1.62 28.86 -33.43
CA LEU A 32 0.63 28.42 -32.44
C LEU A 32 0.64 26.89 -32.25
N SER A 33 0.77 26.14 -33.35
CA SER A 33 0.81 24.67 -33.31
C SER A 33 2.06 24.12 -32.62
N VAL A 34 3.21 24.78 -32.81
CA VAL A 34 4.47 24.36 -32.17
C VAL A 34 4.39 24.58 -30.66
N ASN A 35 3.87 25.71 -30.20
CA ASN A 35 3.71 25.97 -28.77
C ASN A 35 2.77 24.94 -28.09
N PHE A 36 1.69 24.55 -28.79
CA PHE A 36 0.78 23.52 -28.30
C PHE A 36 1.42 22.13 -28.21
N ILE A 37 2.22 21.76 -29.20
CA ILE A 37 2.94 20.46 -29.21
C ILE A 37 3.94 20.42 -28.05
N VAL A 38 4.70 21.48 -27.83
CA VAL A 38 5.68 21.56 -26.72
C VAL A 38 4.99 21.43 -25.36
N ALA A 39 3.89 22.15 -25.15
CA ALA A 39 3.11 22.05 -23.92
C ALA A 39 2.56 20.62 -23.69
N THR A 40 2.15 19.95 -24.76
CA THR A 40 1.63 18.57 -24.70
C THR A 40 2.72 17.58 -24.28
N ILE A 41 3.93 17.69 -24.86
CA ILE A 41 5.06 16.83 -24.52
C ILE A 41 5.47 17.02 -23.06
N ILE A 42 5.56 18.28 -22.61
CA ILE A 42 5.87 18.60 -21.20
C ILE A 42 4.81 18.01 -20.26
N GLY A 43 3.52 18.15 -20.60
CA GLY A 43 2.42 17.58 -19.83
C GLY A 43 2.50 16.05 -19.72
N MET A 44 2.84 15.37 -20.81
CA MET A 44 2.99 13.90 -20.82
C MET A 44 4.16 13.44 -19.95
N VAL A 45 5.29 14.14 -20.00
CA VAL A 45 6.45 13.84 -19.14
C VAL A 45 6.09 14.02 -17.66
N LEU A 46 5.45 15.15 -17.31
CA LEU A 46 5.01 15.41 -15.93
C LEU A 46 4.00 14.37 -15.43
N PHE A 47 3.09 13.91 -16.31
CA PHE A 47 2.14 12.85 -15.97
C PHE A 47 2.84 11.52 -15.64
N ILE A 48 3.83 11.12 -16.45
CA ILE A 48 4.62 9.91 -16.19
C ILE A 48 5.37 10.02 -14.84
N PHE A 49 6.00 11.17 -14.57
CA PHE A 49 6.64 11.42 -13.27
C PHE A 49 5.65 11.37 -12.11
N GLY A 50 4.46 11.97 -12.28
CA GLY A 50 3.39 11.94 -11.29
C GLY A 50 2.94 10.51 -10.96
N VAL A 51 2.75 9.66 -11.97
CA VAL A 51 2.40 8.25 -11.77
C VAL A 51 3.50 7.50 -11.04
N ILE A 52 4.77 7.69 -11.41
CA ILE A 52 5.90 7.03 -10.72
C ILE A 52 5.95 7.44 -9.24
N LEU A 53 5.82 8.75 -8.95
CA LEU A 53 5.84 9.27 -7.59
C LEU A 53 4.65 8.71 -6.78
N PHE A 54 3.46 8.67 -7.38
CA PHE A 54 2.27 8.11 -6.75
C PHE A 54 2.43 6.61 -6.44
N LYS A 55 3.01 5.82 -7.35
CA LYS A 55 3.33 4.40 -7.10
C LYS A 55 4.32 4.23 -5.95
N ASN A 56 5.34 5.08 -5.87
CA ASN A 56 6.30 5.05 -4.77
C ASN A 56 5.64 5.42 -3.43
N MET A 57 4.72 6.39 -3.42
CA MET A 57 3.99 6.80 -2.21
C MET A 57 3.05 5.70 -1.69
N ILE A 58 2.39 4.96 -2.59
CA ILE A 58 1.55 3.80 -2.20
C ILE A 58 2.39 2.68 -1.59
N ASN A 59 3.56 2.38 -2.16
CA ASN A 59 4.43 1.31 -1.65
C ASN A 59 4.97 1.59 -0.24
N VAL A 60 5.16 2.86 0.13
CA VAL A 60 5.57 3.25 1.50
C VAL A 60 4.50 2.88 2.54
N GLY A 61 3.21 2.89 2.17
CA GLY A 61 2.11 2.49 3.07
C GLY A 61 1.98 0.97 3.29
N THR A 62 2.68 0.15 2.50
CA THR A 62 2.68 -1.33 2.59
C THR A 62 4.02 -1.90 3.09
N SER A 63 4.94 -1.03 3.51
CA SER A 63 6.32 -1.35 3.91
C SER A 63 6.46 -2.14 5.23
N SER A 64 5.36 -2.44 5.92
CA SER A 64 5.41 -3.35 7.08
C SER A 64 5.80 -4.80 6.73
N THR A 65 5.98 -5.11 5.44
CA THR A 65 6.47 -6.40 4.93
C THR A 65 7.99 -6.46 4.74
N GLU A 66 8.73 -5.34 4.73
CA GLU A 66 10.19 -5.34 4.53
C GLU A 66 10.96 -5.95 5.70
N TYR A 67 10.35 -6.07 6.88
CA TYR A 67 10.94 -6.70 8.06
C TYR A 67 10.53 -8.17 8.26
N LEU A 68 9.60 -8.68 7.44
CA LEU A 68 9.17 -10.08 7.49
C LEU A 68 9.93 -10.87 6.43
N ASP A 69 10.72 -11.85 6.88
CA ASP A 69 11.49 -12.73 6.00
C ASP A 69 10.58 -13.45 4.98
N GLN A 70 11.06 -13.60 3.74
CA GLN A 70 10.30 -14.25 2.67
C GLN A 70 9.91 -15.69 3.01
N GLN A 71 10.72 -16.39 3.80
CA GLN A 71 10.38 -17.74 4.25
C GLN A 71 9.16 -17.71 5.18
N SER A 72 9.15 -16.82 6.17
CA SER A 72 8.02 -16.65 7.08
C SER A 72 6.73 -16.33 6.33
N GLN A 73 6.79 -15.49 5.29
CA GLN A 73 5.62 -15.19 4.47
C GLN A 73 5.09 -16.43 3.72
N ARG A 74 5.99 -17.25 3.16
CA ARG A 74 5.61 -18.51 2.50
C ARG A 74 4.97 -19.48 3.49
N ASP A 75 5.58 -19.67 4.65
CA ASP A 75 5.08 -20.57 5.68
C ASP A 75 3.68 -20.13 6.18
N ILE A 76 3.46 -18.82 6.36
CA ILE A 76 2.14 -18.26 6.69
C ILE A 76 1.13 -18.61 5.59
N GLN A 77 1.47 -18.38 4.33
CA GLN A 77 0.56 -18.66 3.21
C GLN A 77 0.21 -20.14 3.13
N GLU A 78 1.19 -21.03 3.32
CA GLU A 78 0.96 -22.48 3.35
C GLU A 78 0.02 -22.89 4.48
N MET A 79 0.19 -22.36 5.69
CA MET A 79 -0.71 -22.60 6.82
C MET A 79 -2.15 -22.18 6.50
N LEU A 80 -2.35 -20.96 5.98
CA LEU A 80 -3.68 -20.46 5.63
C LEU A 80 -4.31 -21.28 4.50
N MET A 81 -3.54 -21.70 3.50
CA MET A 81 -4.02 -22.58 2.41
C MET A 81 -4.45 -23.96 2.90
N ARG A 82 -3.86 -24.48 3.98
CA ARG A 82 -4.29 -25.75 4.61
C ARG A 82 -5.59 -25.61 5.41
N GLY A 83 -6.11 -24.40 5.55
CA GLY A 83 -7.36 -24.10 6.26
C GLY A 83 -7.19 -23.53 7.66
N ASP A 84 -5.96 -23.23 8.08
CA ASP A 84 -5.75 -22.51 9.35
C ASP A 84 -6.34 -21.10 9.23
N ARG A 85 -7.18 -20.73 10.20
CA ARG A 85 -7.78 -19.37 10.24
C ARG A 85 -6.78 -18.32 10.70
N VAL A 86 -5.87 -18.72 11.60
CA VAL A 86 -4.79 -17.90 12.14
C VAL A 86 -3.48 -18.67 12.03
N ALA A 87 -2.53 -18.10 11.30
CA ALA A 87 -1.22 -18.68 11.05
C ALA A 87 -0.11 -17.86 11.74
N LEU A 88 0.71 -18.55 12.54
CA LEU A 88 1.84 -17.96 13.25
C LEU A 88 2.98 -19.00 13.28
N PRO A 89 3.78 -19.11 12.20
CA PRO A 89 4.76 -20.19 12.06
C PRO A 89 5.96 -20.00 12.99
N LEU A 90 6.53 -18.79 13.03
CA LEU A 90 7.61 -18.47 13.97
C LEU A 90 7.02 -17.98 15.27
N ARG A 91 7.23 -18.75 16.34
CA ARG A 91 6.75 -18.40 17.68
C ARG A 91 7.86 -18.00 18.63
N THR A 92 9.12 -18.28 18.28
CA THR A 92 10.26 -18.04 19.16
C THR A 92 11.30 -17.21 18.47
N VAL A 93 11.82 -16.19 19.16
CA VAL A 93 12.94 -15.39 18.67
C VAL A 93 13.88 -15.02 19.82
N THR A 94 15.16 -14.83 19.50
CA THR A 94 16.13 -14.22 20.40
C THR A 94 16.46 -12.82 19.89
N ILE A 95 16.38 -11.81 20.76
CA ILE A 95 16.72 -10.41 20.46
C ILE A 95 17.65 -9.83 21.53
N SER A 96 18.42 -8.81 21.17
CA SER A 96 19.25 -8.08 22.13
C SER A 96 18.47 -6.91 22.76
N PRO A 97 18.85 -6.43 23.95
CA PRO A 97 18.28 -5.21 24.52
C PRO A 97 18.41 -4.01 23.57
N GLY A 98 17.30 -3.33 23.30
CA GLY A 98 17.23 -2.21 22.36
C GLY A 98 16.86 -2.60 20.93
N GLU A 99 16.83 -3.90 20.61
CA GLU A 99 16.39 -4.41 19.31
C GLU A 99 14.89 -4.65 19.27
N SER A 100 14.37 -4.79 18.06
CA SER A 100 12.99 -5.16 17.78
C SER A 100 12.94 -6.29 16.78
N HIS A 101 11.91 -7.12 16.88
CA HIS A 101 11.60 -8.15 15.92
C HIS A 101 10.16 -8.03 15.46
N VAL A 102 9.88 -8.48 14.23
CA VAL A 102 8.54 -8.46 13.65
C VAL A 102 8.10 -9.89 13.42
N PHE A 103 7.04 -10.32 14.12
CA PHE A 103 6.37 -11.58 13.84
C PHE A 103 5.29 -11.37 12.77
N GLY A 104 5.08 -12.34 11.90
CA GLY A 104 4.00 -12.29 10.91
C GLY A 104 2.81 -13.11 11.40
N LEU A 105 1.67 -12.47 11.58
CA LEU A 105 0.41 -13.14 11.88
C LEU A 105 -0.46 -13.20 10.62
N GLY A 106 -0.62 -14.38 10.05
CA GLY A 106 -1.59 -14.61 8.98
C GLY A 106 -3.00 -14.71 9.54
N LEU A 107 -3.93 -13.96 8.96
CA LEU A 107 -5.37 -14.08 9.23
C LEU A 107 -6.09 -14.37 7.92
N LEU A 108 -6.90 -15.42 7.90
CA LEU A 108 -7.85 -15.70 6.83
C LEU A 108 -9.24 -15.35 7.33
N ASN A 109 -10.02 -14.54 6.63
CA ASN A 109 -11.44 -14.36 6.94
C ASN A 109 -12.26 -15.49 6.31
N ALA A 110 -12.65 -16.47 7.12
CA ALA A 110 -13.40 -17.63 6.67
C ALA A 110 -14.90 -17.35 6.44
N TYR A 111 -15.40 -16.17 6.81
CA TYR A 111 -16.81 -15.79 6.69
C TYR A 111 -17.17 -15.28 5.30
N ASP A 112 -18.47 -15.28 4.98
CA ASP A 112 -19.01 -14.77 3.71
C ASP A 112 -19.22 -13.25 3.71
N SER A 113 -18.89 -12.57 4.80
CA SER A 113 -18.94 -11.12 4.92
C SER A 113 -17.58 -10.55 5.32
N ASP A 114 -17.38 -9.27 5.01
CA ASP A 114 -16.26 -8.51 5.55
C ASP A 114 -16.34 -8.48 7.07
N LYS A 115 -15.19 -8.62 7.74
CA LYS A 115 -15.07 -8.61 9.20
C LYS A 115 -13.95 -7.69 9.64
N LYS A 116 -14.14 -7.09 10.81
CA LYS A 116 -13.09 -6.38 11.52
C LYS A 116 -12.52 -7.29 12.59
N PHE A 117 -11.22 -7.53 12.52
CA PHE A 117 -10.48 -8.33 13.47
C PHE A 117 -9.71 -7.43 14.44
N THR A 118 -9.65 -7.85 15.70
CA THR A 118 -8.83 -7.22 16.74
C THR A 118 -7.84 -8.25 17.25
N ILE A 119 -6.55 -7.94 17.13
CA ILE A 119 -5.44 -8.75 17.60
C ILE A 119 -4.95 -8.15 18.91
N ARG A 120 -5.13 -8.88 20.00
CA ARG A 120 -4.60 -8.49 21.30
C ARG A 120 -3.33 -9.26 21.59
N ILE A 121 -2.32 -8.53 22.03
CA ILE A 121 -1.07 -9.06 22.54
C ILE A 121 -0.98 -8.68 24.01
N HIS A 122 -0.66 -9.64 24.88
CA HIS A 122 -0.46 -9.39 26.30
C HIS A 122 0.72 -10.21 26.81
N GLN A 123 1.61 -9.60 27.61
CA GLN A 123 2.72 -10.33 28.22
C GLN A 123 2.21 -11.14 29.42
N THR A 124 2.25 -12.47 29.32
CA THR A 124 1.75 -13.37 30.38
C THR A 124 2.80 -13.65 31.44
N SER A 125 4.06 -13.84 31.02
CA SER A 125 5.15 -14.16 31.92
C SER A 125 6.47 -13.57 31.44
N ALA A 126 7.40 -13.34 32.37
CA ALA A 126 8.78 -12.99 32.07
C ALA A 126 9.69 -13.55 33.17
N THR A 127 10.66 -14.38 32.80
CA THR A 127 11.54 -15.07 33.76
C THR A 127 13.00 -15.01 33.33
N ASP A 128 13.92 -14.87 34.28
CA ASP A 128 15.35 -14.96 34.02
C ASP A 128 15.81 -16.43 33.81
N LYS A 129 17.11 -16.64 33.59
CA LYS A 129 17.70 -17.99 33.41
C LYS A 129 17.58 -18.89 34.65
N LEU A 130 17.32 -18.31 35.82
CA LEU A 130 17.16 -19.02 37.08
C LEU A 130 15.67 -19.24 37.43
N GLY A 131 14.75 -18.77 36.60
CA GLY A 131 13.31 -18.85 36.82
C GLY A 131 12.75 -17.73 37.71
N ASN A 132 13.52 -16.70 38.06
CA ASN A 132 13.00 -15.57 38.83
C ASN A 132 12.17 -14.65 37.92
N PRO A 133 11.05 -14.10 38.42
CA PRO A 133 10.21 -13.20 37.64
C PRO A 133 10.95 -11.89 37.30
N ILE A 134 10.76 -11.42 36.08
CA ILE A 134 11.30 -10.15 35.57
C ILE A 134 10.18 -9.11 35.54
N ALA A 135 10.40 -7.95 36.17
CA ALA A 135 9.41 -6.86 36.19
C ALA A 135 9.37 -6.01 34.91
N THR A 136 10.38 -6.11 34.04
CA THR A 136 10.41 -5.38 32.77
C THR A 136 9.36 -5.91 31.81
N VAL A 137 8.73 -5.02 31.05
CA VAL A 137 7.75 -5.35 30.01
C VAL A 137 8.37 -5.05 28.64
N LEU A 138 8.12 -5.93 27.67
CA LEU A 138 8.45 -5.65 26.27
C LEU A 138 7.52 -4.57 25.72
N LEU A 139 7.98 -3.84 24.71
CA LEU A 139 7.18 -2.81 24.05
C LEU A 139 6.53 -3.42 22.81
N PHE A 140 5.22 -3.32 22.70
CA PHE A 140 4.43 -3.79 21.56
C PHE A 140 3.16 -2.95 21.43
N GLU A 141 2.54 -3.02 20.25
CA GLU A 141 1.23 -2.40 20.02
C GLU A 141 0.14 -3.34 20.54
N GLU A 142 -0.65 -2.84 21.49
CA GLU A 142 -1.84 -3.54 21.98
C GLU A 142 -3.03 -3.25 21.07
N ASP A 143 -3.93 -4.23 20.91
CA ASP A 143 -5.20 -4.08 20.20
C ASP A 143 -5.09 -3.58 18.74
N ILE A 144 -4.29 -4.26 17.93
CA ILE A 144 -4.17 -4.00 16.48
C ILE A 144 -5.50 -4.35 15.81
N GLN A 145 -6.06 -3.42 15.03
CA GLN A 145 -7.33 -3.64 14.34
C GLN A 145 -7.15 -3.62 12.82
N ASP A 146 -7.76 -4.59 12.14
CA ASP A 146 -7.72 -4.64 10.69
C ASP A 146 -9.05 -5.14 10.11
N ALA A 147 -9.42 -4.62 8.95
CA ALA A 147 -10.60 -5.05 8.21
C ALA A 147 -10.15 -6.00 7.09
N ILE A 148 -10.71 -7.20 7.07
CA ILE A 148 -10.39 -8.23 6.07
C ILE A 148 -11.68 -8.58 5.35
N LYS A 149 -11.68 -8.50 4.02
CA LYS A 149 -12.87 -8.79 3.24
C LYS A 149 -13.24 -10.27 3.31
N SER A 150 -14.47 -10.58 2.97
CA SER A 150 -14.97 -11.94 2.82
C SER A 150 -13.99 -12.81 2.01
N LYS A 151 -13.60 -13.97 2.57
CA LYS A 151 -12.67 -14.94 1.97
C LYS A 151 -11.28 -14.42 1.61
N GLU A 152 -10.91 -13.20 2.00
CA GLU A 152 -9.56 -12.69 1.84
C GLU A 152 -8.67 -13.09 3.02
N GLN A 153 -7.36 -13.09 2.78
CA GLN A 153 -6.34 -13.30 3.80
C GLN A 153 -5.39 -12.11 3.86
N LYS A 154 -4.83 -11.85 5.04
CA LYS A 154 -3.89 -10.76 5.28
C LYS A 154 -2.80 -11.20 6.24
N ILE A 155 -1.60 -10.68 6.04
CA ILE A 155 -0.48 -10.84 6.98
C ILE A 155 -0.37 -9.55 7.77
N ILE A 156 -0.49 -9.65 9.09
CA ILE A 156 -0.42 -8.54 10.02
C ILE A 156 0.93 -8.60 10.76
N PRO A 157 1.75 -7.54 10.71
CA PRO A 157 3.01 -7.46 11.43
C PRO A 157 2.77 -7.26 12.92
N LEU A 158 3.39 -8.08 13.77
CA LEU A 158 3.41 -7.90 15.22
C LEU A 158 4.81 -7.47 15.63
N ILE A 159 4.99 -6.18 15.92
CA ILE A 159 6.29 -5.61 16.27
C ILE A 159 6.50 -5.72 17.78
N ILE A 160 7.51 -6.48 18.19
CA ILE A 160 7.92 -6.64 19.58
C ILE A 160 9.31 -6.03 19.77
N LYS A 161 9.46 -5.14 20.75
CA LYS A 161 10.71 -4.43 21.01
C LYS A 161 11.17 -4.64 22.45
N ALA A 162 12.42 -5.04 22.61
CA ALA A 162 13.09 -5.03 23.90
C ALA A 162 13.63 -3.62 24.18
N PRO A 163 13.22 -2.94 25.27
CA PRO A 163 13.85 -1.66 25.63
C PRO A 163 15.35 -1.86 25.90
N ARG A 164 16.17 -0.80 25.77
CA ARG A 164 17.63 -0.88 25.99
C ARG A 164 18.03 -1.39 27.38
N GLY A 165 17.16 -1.21 28.37
CA GLY A 165 17.34 -1.71 29.74
C GLY A 165 16.65 -3.05 30.03
N ALA A 166 16.17 -3.75 29.01
CA ALA A 166 15.51 -5.05 29.17
C ALA A 166 16.44 -6.03 29.89
N LYS A 167 15.90 -6.72 30.90
CA LYS A 167 16.62 -7.79 31.60
C LYS A 167 16.72 -8.99 30.68
N ARG A 168 17.83 -9.73 30.80
CA ARG A 168 18.02 -10.98 30.07
C ARG A 168 17.09 -12.05 30.65
N GLY A 169 16.40 -12.75 29.77
CA GLY A 169 15.41 -13.74 30.16
C GLY A 169 14.49 -14.13 29.02
N THR A 170 13.49 -14.94 29.34
CA THR A 170 12.45 -15.38 28.44
C THR A 170 11.16 -14.66 28.79
N TYR A 171 10.51 -14.11 27.78
CA TYR A 171 9.25 -13.39 27.86
C TYR A 171 8.21 -14.16 27.06
N GLU A 172 7.06 -14.44 27.66
CA GLU A 172 5.94 -15.07 26.98
C GLU A 172 4.86 -14.01 26.71
N LEU A 173 4.43 -13.94 25.46
CA LEU A 173 3.34 -13.08 25.03
C LEU A 173 2.24 -13.95 24.48
N GLU A 174 1.04 -13.67 24.92
CA GLU A 174 -0.17 -14.28 24.46
C GLU A 174 -0.79 -13.42 23.35
N VAL A 175 -1.11 -14.05 22.22
CA VAL A 175 -1.74 -13.43 21.06
C VAL A 175 -3.13 -14.04 20.89
N ARG A 176 -4.16 -13.20 21.00
CA ARG A 176 -5.56 -13.57 20.78
C ARG A 176 -6.15 -12.76 19.64
N VAL A 177 -6.93 -13.44 18.80
CA VAL A 177 -7.62 -12.81 17.67
C VAL A 177 -9.11 -12.87 17.92
N TYR A 178 -9.74 -11.71 17.88
CA TYR A 178 -11.18 -11.54 18.04
C TYR A 178 -11.75 -10.94 16.75
N TYR A 179 -13.06 -11.11 16.55
CA TYR A 179 -13.79 -10.32 15.57
C TYR A 179 -15.12 -9.87 16.16
N CYS A 180 -15.69 -8.81 15.61
CA CYS A 180 -17.01 -8.32 15.96
C CYS A 180 -17.90 -8.24 14.72
N ASP A 181 -19.17 -8.59 14.87
CA ASP A 181 -20.17 -8.50 13.81
C ASP A 181 -20.77 -7.09 13.67
N ASN A 182 -20.65 -6.26 14.70
CA ASN A 182 -21.19 -4.91 14.70
C ASN A 182 -20.11 -3.88 14.28
N PRO A 183 -20.27 -3.18 13.13
CA PRO A 183 -19.32 -2.18 12.67
C PRO A 183 -19.38 -0.86 13.47
N VAL A 184 -20.44 -0.64 14.26
CA VAL A 184 -20.71 0.65 14.93
C VAL A 184 -19.94 0.78 16.24
N ASN A 185 -19.64 -0.33 16.92
CA ASN A 185 -18.80 -0.34 18.12
C ASN A 185 -17.47 -1.04 17.79
N PRO A 186 -16.31 -0.36 17.93
CA PRO A 186 -15.05 -1.08 17.91
C PRO A 186 -15.09 -2.17 18.99
N CYS A 187 -14.44 -3.31 18.75
CA CYS A 187 -14.31 -4.34 19.78
C CYS A 187 -13.58 -3.73 20.99
N ILE A 188 -14.32 -3.14 21.92
CA ILE A 188 -13.78 -2.64 23.19
C ILE A 188 -13.80 -3.86 24.11
N PRO A 189 -12.65 -4.44 24.45
CA PRO A 189 -12.59 -5.51 25.43
C PRO A 189 -12.93 -4.98 26.81
N LEU A 190 -14.21 -4.97 27.15
CA LEU A 190 -14.58 -4.98 28.55
C LEU A 190 -14.21 -6.38 29.05
N ALA A 191 -13.31 -6.46 30.02
CA ALA A 191 -13.11 -7.70 30.75
C ALA A 191 -14.29 -7.86 31.73
N PRO A 192 -14.95 -9.02 31.79
CA PRO A 192 -14.74 -10.24 30.99
C PRO A 192 -15.40 -10.14 29.59
N PRO A 193 -14.92 -10.92 28.59
CA PRO A 193 -15.48 -10.91 27.24
C PRO A 193 -16.99 -11.07 27.32
N ASN A 194 -17.71 -10.05 26.88
CA ASN A 194 -19.15 -10.11 26.72
C ASN A 194 -19.50 -11.05 25.57
N ASP A 195 -20.72 -11.60 25.56
CA ASP A 195 -21.21 -12.55 24.54
C ASP A 195 -21.13 -12.04 23.08
N GLU A 196 -20.78 -10.76 22.89
CA GLU A 196 -20.59 -10.10 21.59
C GLU A 196 -19.17 -10.29 21.00
N GLN A 197 -18.18 -10.75 21.79
CA GLN A 197 -16.81 -10.98 21.31
C GLN A 197 -16.55 -12.46 21.08
N MET A 198 -16.47 -12.85 19.81
CA MET A 198 -16.15 -14.22 19.43
C MET A 198 -14.64 -14.36 19.23
N LEU A 199 -14.02 -15.24 20.01
CA LEU A 199 -12.65 -15.67 19.79
C LEU A 199 -12.58 -16.34 18.42
N TYR A 200 -11.75 -15.79 17.53
CA TYR A 200 -11.71 -16.23 16.13
C TYR A 200 -10.98 -17.56 15.94
N ASP A 201 -9.89 -17.73 16.70
CA ASP A 201 -9.09 -18.96 16.75
C ASP A 201 -8.47 -19.12 18.13
N GLN A 202 -7.90 -20.30 18.36
CA GLN A 202 -7.14 -20.62 19.57
C GLN A 202 -6.03 -19.62 19.85
N GLU A 203 -5.78 -19.44 21.14
CA GLU A 203 -4.66 -18.69 21.69
C GLU A 203 -3.33 -19.15 21.09
N LYS A 204 -2.50 -18.20 20.67
CA LYS A 204 -1.12 -18.47 20.24
C LYS A 204 -0.16 -17.81 21.24
N VAL A 205 0.89 -18.52 21.60
CA VAL A 205 1.95 -18.01 22.48
C VAL A 205 3.19 -17.70 21.64
N LEU A 206 3.74 -16.51 21.86
CA LEU A 206 5.04 -16.06 21.39
C LEU A 206 6.04 -16.11 22.55
N THR A 207 7.24 -16.57 22.27
CA THR A 207 8.35 -16.64 23.22
C THR A 207 9.49 -15.76 22.72
N VAL A 208 9.85 -14.74 23.48
CA VAL A 208 10.93 -13.83 23.13
C VAL A 208 12.04 -13.97 24.17
N THR A 209 13.21 -14.40 23.74
CA THR A 209 14.40 -14.46 24.61
C THR A 209 15.23 -13.20 24.42
N VAL A 210 15.45 -12.46 25.51
CA VAL A 210 16.38 -11.32 25.53
C VAL A 210 17.75 -11.80 26.00
N ALA A 211 18.77 -11.67 25.13
CA ALA A 211 20.10 -12.27 25.33
C ALA A 211 21.19 -11.33 25.86
#